data_AF-A0A1M6EAV3-F1
#
_entry.id   AF-A0A1M6EAV3-F1
#
_cell.length_a   1.000
_cell.length_b   1.000
_cell.length_c   1.000
_cell.angle_alpha   90.00
_cell.angle_beta   90.00
_cell.angle_gamma   90.00
#
_symmetry.space_group_name_H-M   'P 1'
#
loop_
_entity.id
_entity.type
_entity.pdbx_description
1 polymer ?
#
loop_
_entity_poly.entity_id
_entity_poly.type
_entity_poly.pdbx_seq_one_letter_code
_entity_poly.pdbx_strand_id
1 'polypeptide(L)'
;MDLRKKERSKSTHIRRIIEITVILALVLFIYFLQRNKIMVGKLSMELYERQNFAFTSHCVSTNGEHSPIDAVWFIDDLADYETFSNTQLDSSLEQDVMAYYQNTDGSYNWDNMAQLLHDEKTDVTTTDYLAFSNMMFEMTDEELEQVLNLGQIRIKDTSYFLSFLKPKTYGLSEALKHIASAYVITAYNNMQEAEISYSYNSSEYALASNQETRAFAFLQAAIEVENIPGIRGIIDISADKGSRFDDRYVYYVKVKAVPNIIDDDQIDSFFGKVLSPNLYSPTITVQPRSEELSLESRIDKVVQFDLNAVQQLNKRYMYPKKELKEVVPLLLDIGNDAVCTWMSGVLVQVTRCDFAVAYIGGAVFNPDECYLDVRAYNISKSQDLDTDSLIDHFLQYDNEYMDYYNWWTYTGMGEEKIELYKSYVNYVLYLKKQDIYTTQDQLVNAADEVDELLREKGLTDLALSDSDKIYDYIKEEYSEQ
;
A
#
# COMPACT_ATOMS: atom_id res chain seq x y z
N MET A 1 -80.31 -1.40 -1.82
CA MET A 1 -79.27 -0.43 -2.26
C MET A 1 -78.09 -0.34 -1.28
N ASP A 2 -78.24 -0.77 -0.01
CA ASP A 2 -77.20 -0.64 1.02
C ASP A 2 -76.05 -1.66 1.01
N LEU A 3 -76.25 -2.89 0.50
CA LEU A 3 -75.17 -3.89 0.43
C LEU A 3 -74.05 -3.49 -0.54
N ARG A 4 -74.42 -2.91 -1.70
CA ARG A 4 -73.45 -2.42 -2.70
C ARG A 4 -72.63 -1.22 -2.23
N LYS A 5 -73.17 -0.39 -1.32
CA LYS A 5 -72.43 0.73 -0.70
C LYS A 5 -71.41 0.21 0.33
N LYS A 6 -71.78 -0.81 1.11
CA LYS A 6 -70.92 -1.43 2.14
C LYS A 6 -69.75 -2.22 1.53
N GLU A 7 -69.99 -2.94 0.42
CA GLU A 7 -68.93 -3.62 -0.35
C GLU A 7 -67.97 -2.66 -1.04
N ARG A 8 -68.47 -1.57 -1.63
CA ARG A 8 -67.61 -0.52 -2.23
C ARG A 8 -66.73 0.17 -1.19
N SER A 9 -67.23 0.38 0.03
CA SER A 9 -66.48 0.97 1.14
C SER A 9 -65.37 0.05 1.68
N LYS A 10 -65.64 -1.26 1.80
CA LYS A 10 -64.60 -2.25 2.17
C LYS A 10 -63.52 -2.38 1.08
N SER A 11 -63.92 -2.39 -0.19
CA SER A 11 -63.00 -2.45 -1.33
C SER A 11 -62.07 -1.24 -1.39
N THR A 12 -62.56 -0.04 -1.08
CA THR A 12 -61.73 1.18 -1.01
C THR A 12 -60.80 1.20 0.21
N HIS A 13 -61.19 0.61 1.33
CA HIS A 13 -60.32 0.49 2.50
C HIS A 13 -59.17 -0.51 2.28
N ILE A 14 -59.47 -1.69 1.71
CA ILE A 14 -58.44 -2.69 1.36
C ILE A 14 -57.45 -2.12 0.34
N ARG A 15 -57.94 -1.38 -0.67
CA ARG A 15 -57.08 -0.72 -1.66
C ARG A 15 -56.14 0.31 -1.03
N ARG A 16 -56.63 1.13 -0.10
CA ARG A 16 -55.79 2.09 0.65
C ARG A 16 -54.73 1.42 1.51
N ILE A 17 -55.05 0.29 2.15
CA ILE A 17 -54.07 -0.47 2.94
C ILE A 17 -52.96 -0.99 2.01
N ILE A 18 -53.32 -1.58 0.87
CA ILE A 18 -52.35 -2.07 -0.12
C ILE A 18 -51.47 -0.93 -0.64
N GLU A 19 -52.07 0.21 -1.00
CA GLU A 19 -51.34 1.40 -1.46
C GLU A 19 -50.34 1.91 -0.39
N ILE A 20 -50.75 1.97 0.88
CA ILE A 20 -49.87 2.37 1.99
C ILE A 20 -48.73 1.35 2.19
N THR A 21 -49.01 0.04 2.16
CA THR A 21 -47.99 -1.00 2.30
C THR A 21 -46.98 -0.96 1.16
N VAL A 22 -47.43 -0.73 -0.08
CA VAL A 22 -46.54 -0.59 -1.25
C VAL A 22 -45.67 0.66 -1.12
N ILE A 23 -46.23 1.79 -0.69
CA ILE A 23 -45.47 3.03 -0.45
C ILE A 23 -44.42 2.82 0.64
N LEU A 24 -44.78 2.20 1.77
CA LEU A 24 -43.84 1.87 2.85
C LEU A 24 -42.72 0.94 2.39
N ALA A 25 -43.06 -0.10 1.60
CA ALA A 25 -42.08 -1.00 1.03
C ALA A 25 -41.13 -0.27 0.06
N LEU A 26 -41.65 0.65 -0.77
CA LEU A 26 -40.85 1.49 -1.66
C LEU A 26 -39.92 2.44 -0.90
N VAL A 27 -40.41 3.09 0.17
CA VAL A 27 -39.58 3.97 1.01
C VAL A 27 -38.47 3.20 1.69
N LEU A 28 -38.77 2.02 2.27
CA LEU A 28 -37.76 1.14 2.87
C LEU A 28 -36.76 0.64 1.83
N PHE A 29 -37.21 0.31 0.63
CA PHE A 29 -36.37 -0.13 -0.48
C PHE A 29 -35.43 0.99 -0.97
N ILE A 30 -35.95 2.22 -1.15
CA ILE A 30 -35.14 3.40 -1.52
C ILE A 30 -34.14 3.74 -0.43
N TYR A 31 -34.55 3.69 0.84
CA TYR A 31 -33.65 3.90 1.99
C TYR A 31 -32.54 2.84 2.01
N PHE A 32 -32.88 1.57 1.77
CA PHE A 32 -31.89 0.49 1.69
C PHE A 32 -30.91 0.68 0.53
N LEU A 33 -31.38 1.08 -0.65
CA LEU A 33 -30.53 1.40 -1.80
C LEU A 33 -29.60 2.59 -1.54
N GLN A 34 -30.11 3.68 -0.95
CA GLN A 34 -29.30 4.85 -0.60
C GLN A 34 -28.27 4.53 0.48
N ARG A 35 -28.65 3.76 1.52
CA ARG A 35 -27.72 3.33 2.56
C ARG A 35 -26.60 2.47 1.98
N ASN A 36 -26.91 1.51 1.10
CA ASN A 36 -25.91 0.67 0.46
C ASN A 36 -24.99 1.51 -0.44
N LYS A 37 -25.54 2.45 -1.22
CA LYS A 37 -24.75 3.35 -2.07
C LYS A 37 -23.78 4.23 -1.25
N ILE A 38 -24.24 4.78 -0.12
CA ILE A 38 -23.39 5.58 0.78
C ILE A 38 -22.32 4.71 1.44
N MET A 39 -22.67 3.48 1.86
CA MET A 39 -21.71 2.56 2.47
C MET A 39 -20.65 2.10 1.46
N VAL A 40 -21.02 1.90 0.19
CA VAL A 40 -20.08 1.56 -0.90
C VAL A 40 -19.20 2.74 -1.26
N GLY A 41 -19.77 3.93 -1.45
CA GLY A 41 -18.98 5.13 -1.77
C GLY A 41 -17.98 5.47 -0.67
N LYS A 42 -18.35 5.24 0.59
CA LYS A 42 -17.41 5.32 1.72
C LYS A 42 -16.36 4.22 1.65
N LEU A 43 -16.74 2.96 1.44
CA LEU A 43 -15.76 1.87 1.34
C LEU A 43 -14.76 2.13 0.19
N SER A 44 -15.22 2.40 -1.03
CA SER A 44 -14.33 2.58 -2.19
C SER A 44 -13.41 3.81 -2.07
N MET A 45 -13.87 4.89 -1.46
CA MET A 45 -13.05 6.08 -1.20
C MET A 45 -12.09 5.88 -0.01
N GLU A 46 -12.57 5.34 1.11
CA GLU A 46 -11.77 5.08 2.32
C GLU A 46 -10.74 3.93 2.12
N LEU A 47 -10.78 3.18 1.01
CA LEU A 47 -9.88 2.04 0.78
C LEU A 47 -8.56 2.39 0.08
N TYR A 48 -8.52 3.52 -0.63
CA TYR A 48 -7.45 3.83 -1.56
C TYR A 48 -6.83 5.19 -1.30
N GLU A 49 -7.58 6.17 -0.76
CA GLU A 49 -7.01 7.51 -0.59
C GLU A 49 -5.70 7.45 0.21
N ARG A 50 -4.61 8.00 -0.36
CA ARG A 50 -3.28 8.10 0.29
C ARG A 50 -3.34 8.66 1.72
N GLN A 51 -4.34 9.51 1.99
CA GLN A 51 -4.60 10.08 3.32
C GLN A 51 -4.94 9.05 4.40
N ASN A 52 -5.32 7.82 4.03
CA ASN A 52 -5.55 6.73 4.98
C ASN A 52 -4.24 6.10 5.50
N PHE A 53 -3.12 6.37 4.82
CA PHE A 53 -1.79 5.87 5.15
C PHE A 53 -0.91 6.93 5.81
N ALA A 54 -1.16 8.21 5.52
CA ALA A 54 -0.61 9.30 6.29
C ALA A 54 -1.46 9.49 7.56
N PHE A 55 -0.92 9.14 8.73
CA PHE A 55 -1.55 9.43 10.03
C PHE A 55 -1.92 10.91 10.24
N THR A 56 -1.44 11.80 9.36
CA THR A 56 -1.88 13.18 9.24
C THR A 56 -2.36 13.47 7.80
N SER A 57 -3.52 14.12 7.69
CA SER A 57 -4.26 14.38 6.44
C SER A 57 -3.66 15.50 5.58
N HIS A 58 -2.35 15.51 5.34
CA HIS A 58 -1.70 16.50 4.48
C HIS A 58 -1.22 15.88 3.17
N CYS A 59 -2.12 15.16 2.49
CA CYS A 59 -1.95 14.98 1.06
C CYS A 59 -2.42 16.25 0.34
N VAL A 60 -1.56 16.81 -0.49
CA VAL A 60 -1.88 17.93 -1.38
C VAL A 60 -2.98 17.46 -2.32
N SER A 61 -4.15 18.09 -2.23
CA SER A 61 -5.24 17.94 -3.21
C SER A 61 -4.69 18.27 -4.60
N THR A 62 -4.45 17.25 -5.43
CA THR A 62 -4.20 17.46 -6.86
C THR A 62 -5.52 17.86 -7.49
N ASN A 63 -5.63 19.12 -7.90
CA ASN A 63 -6.77 19.66 -8.65
C ASN A 63 -6.76 19.15 -10.12
N GLY A 64 -6.45 17.87 -10.35
CA GLY A 64 -6.36 17.26 -11.68
C GLY A 64 -7.70 16.71 -12.15
N GLU A 65 -7.95 16.73 -13.46
CA GLU A 65 -9.08 16.04 -14.10
C GLU A 65 -8.92 14.50 -14.09
N HIS A 66 -7.80 13.98 -13.59
CA HIS A 66 -7.43 12.57 -13.50
C HIS A 66 -7.31 12.10 -12.04
N SER A 67 -7.72 10.85 -11.76
CA SER A 67 -7.65 10.24 -10.43
C SER A 67 -6.27 9.59 -10.22
N PRO A 68 -5.53 9.94 -9.15
CA PRO A 68 -4.22 9.36 -8.90
C PRO A 68 -4.29 7.85 -8.67
N ILE A 69 -3.19 7.13 -8.95
CA ILE A 69 -3.04 5.74 -8.53
C ILE A 69 -2.80 5.71 -7.02
N ASP A 70 -3.89 5.47 -6.31
CA ASP A 70 -3.95 5.46 -4.85
C ASP A 70 -3.42 4.15 -4.20
N ALA A 71 -3.12 3.13 -5.01
CA ALA A 71 -2.69 1.80 -4.56
C ALA A 71 -1.17 1.56 -4.62
N VAL A 72 -0.40 2.60 -4.95
CA VAL A 72 1.06 2.63 -4.89
C VAL A 72 1.47 3.72 -3.92
N TRP A 73 2.32 3.35 -2.97
CA TRP A 73 2.67 4.19 -1.85
C TRP A 73 4.19 4.21 -1.63
N PHE A 74 4.77 5.40 -1.60
CA PHE A 74 6.20 5.64 -1.46
C PHE A 74 6.56 5.94 -0.01
N ILE A 75 7.79 5.63 0.41
CA ILE A 75 8.21 5.90 1.80
C ILE A 75 8.13 7.39 2.15
N ASP A 76 8.32 8.27 1.17
CA ASP A 76 8.22 9.73 1.34
C ASP A 76 6.78 10.26 1.43
N ASP A 77 5.78 9.43 1.15
CA ASP A 77 4.38 9.75 1.44
C ASP A 77 4.09 9.70 2.97
N LEU A 78 5.01 9.18 3.81
CA LEU A 78 4.83 9.20 5.27
C LEU A 78 5.05 10.62 5.78
N ALA A 79 4.10 11.14 6.56
CA ALA A 79 4.14 12.50 7.09
C ALA A 79 5.44 12.85 7.86
N ASP A 80 6.07 11.85 8.47
CA ASP A 80 7.30 12.02 9.26
C ASP A 80 8.58 11.74 8.46
N TYR A 81 8.48 11.43 7.16
CA TYR A 81 9.61 10.98 6.34
C TYR A 81 10.76 11.98 6.33
N GLU A 82 10.52 13.24 5.96
CA GLU A 82 11.58 14.26 5.93
C GLU A 82 12.23 14.45 7.30
N THR A 83 11.45 14.33 8.37
CA THR A 83 11.94 14.49 9.75
C THR A 83 12.87 13.35 10.12
N PHE A 84 12.48 12.11 9.84
CA PHE A 84 13.24 10.92 10.25
C PHE A 84 14.40 10.60 9.31
N SER A 85 14.22 10.73 7.99
CA SER A 85 15.28 10.47 7.00
C SER A 85 16.50 11.39 7.15
N ASN A 86 16.29 12.64 7.57
CA ASN A 86 17.36 13.62 7.73
C ASN A 86 17.95 13.68 9.15
N THR A 87 17.37 12.96 10.12
CA THR A 87 17.85 12.99 11.49
C THR A 87 19.01 12.01 11.64
N GLN A 88 20.21 12.54 11.90
CA GLN A 88 21.33 11.73 12.38
C GLN A 88 21.15 11.46 13.88
N LEU A 89 21.04 10.18 14.23
CA LEU A 89 20.98 9.77 15.62
C LEU A 89 22.38 9.82 16.25
N ASP A 90 22.51 10.54 17.35
CA ASP A 90 23.69 10.43 18.20
C ASP A 90 23.64 9.07 18.91
N SER A 91 24.56 8.17 18.54
CA SER A 91 24.66 6.82 19.10
C SER A 91 24.68 6.76 20.64
N SER A 92 25.22 7.78 21.31
CA SER A 92 25.25 7.82 22.77
C SER A 92 23.88 8.15 23.35
N LEU A 93 23.19 9.12 22.76
CA LEU A 93 21.85 9.52 23.15
C LEU A 93 20.84 8.41 22.85
N GLU A 94 20.99 7.74 21.70
CA GLU A 94 20.20 6.56 21.34
C GLU A 94 20.32 5.47 22.41
N GLN A 95 21.53 5.11 22.81
CA GLN A 95 21.76 4.10 23.84
C GLN A 95 21.17 4.48 25.19
N ASP A 96 21.28 5.75 25.58
CA ASP A 96 20.68 6.27 26.82
C ASP A 96 19.15 6.17 26.79
N VAL A 97 18.53 6.50 25.65
CA VAL A 97 17.08 6.38 25.45
C VAL A 97 16.64 4.91 25.43
N MET A 98 17.35 4.04 24.72
CA MET A 98 17.05 2.60 24.71
C MET A 98 17.17 1.99 26.12
N ALA A 99 18.19 2.39 26.88
CA ALA A 99 18.38 1.96 28.26
C ALA A 99 17.25 2.42 29.19
N TYR A 100 16.64 3.59 28.92
CA TYR A 100 15.45 4.04 29.66
C TYR A 100 14.25 3.10 29.49
N TYR A 101 14.11 2.46 28.32
CA TYR A 101 13.03 1.50 28.04
C TYR A 101 13.38 0.05 28.39
N GLN A 102 14.54 -0.19 29.02
CA GLN A 102 14.97 -1.51 29.47
C GLN A 102 15.17 -1.55 31.00
N ASN A 103 14.89 -2.69 31.60
CA ASN A 103 15.24 -2.99 32.97
C ASN A 103 16.72 -3.38 33.05
N THR A 104 17.27 -3.40 34.28
CA THR A 104 18.67 -3.78 34.52
C THR A 104 19.01 -5.23 34.12
N ASP A 105 18.00 -6.08 33.95
CA ASP A 105 18.14 -7.47 33.49
C ASP A 105 18.02 -7.62 31.97
N GLY A 106 17.81 -6.52 31.23
CA GLY A 106 17.65 -6.49 29.78
C GLY A 106 16.21 -6.72 29.30
N SER A 107 15.24 -6.99 30.18
CA SER A 107 13.83 -7.06 29.80
C SER A 107 13.24 -5.67 29.52
N TYR A 108 12.17 -5.59 28.74
CA TYR A 108 11.52 -4.31 28.44
C TYR A 108 10.82 -3.71 29.68
N ASN A 109 11.03 -2.41 29.89
CA ASN A 109 10.35 -1.64 30.92
C ASN A 109 9.02 -1.09 30.37
N TRP A 110 7.98 -1.92 30.44
CA TRP A 110 6.66 -1.61 29.91
C TRP A 110 5.98 -0.37 30.51
N ASP A 111 6.31 -0.02 31.76
CA ASP A 111 5.74 1.18 32.42
C ASP A 111 6.28 2.46 31.75
N ASN A 112 7.59 2.50 31.47
CA ASN A 112 8.22 3.63 30.77
C ASN A 112 7.73 3.72 29.32
N MET A 113 7.58 2.59 28.63
CA MET A 113 7.01 2.57 27.28
C MET A 113 5.56 3.04 27.26
N ALA A 114 4.74 2.61 28.23
CA ALA A 114 3.36 3.08 28.36
C ALA A 114 3.30 4.59 28.63
N GLN A 115 4.25 5.14 29.40
CA GLN A 115 4.35 6.58 29.62
C GLN A 115 4.56 7.34 28.30
N LEU A 116 5.52 6.92 27.47
CA LEU A 116 5.75 7.50 26.15
C LEU A 116 4.48 7.42 25.28
N LEU A 117 3.85 6.24 25.24
CA LEU A 117 2.71 5.99 24.37
C LEU A 117 1.41 6.68 24.84
N HIS A 118 1.30 7.10 26.10
CA HIS A 118 0.07 7.69 26.66
C HIS A 118 0.16 9.18 26.97
N ASP A 119 1.36 9.75 27.07
CA ASP A 119 1.53 11.12 27.54
C ASP A 119 1.41 12.14 26.40
N GLU A 120 0.23 12.74 26.27
CA GLU A 120 -0.05 13.84 25.34
C GLU A 120 0.75 15.13 25.65
N LYS A 121 1.50 15.18 26.77
CA LYS A 121 2.16 16.41 27.28
C LYS A 121 3.68 16.36 27.29
N THR A 122 4.31 15.22 27.01
CA THR A 122 5.77 15.17 26.96
C THR A 122 6.24 15.78 25.63
N ASP A 123 7.29 16.60 25.68
CA ASP A 123 8.03 17.02 24.48
C ASP A 123 8.81 15.79 23.96
N VAL A 124 8.09 14.81 23.41
CA VAL A 124 8.71 13.62 22.84
C VAL A 124 9.53 14.07 21.64
N THR A 125 10.82 13.74 21.66
CA THR A 125 11.73 14.17 20.61
C THR A 125 11.74 13.16 19.47
N THR A 126 12.13 13.62 18.28
CA THR A 126 12.42 12.74 17.15
C THR A 126 13.37 11.60 17.52
N THR A 127 14.34 11.87 18.40
CA THR A 127 15.29 10.86 18.89
C THR A 127 14.59 9.75 19.68
N ASP A 128 13.59 10.09 20.50
CA ASP A 128 12.83 9.10 21.27
C ASP A 128 12.10 8.13 20.34
N TYR A 129 11.45 8.65 19.29
CA TYR A 129 10.76 7.81 18.31
C TYR A 129 11.72 6.91 17.52
N LEU A 130 12.85 7.45 17.07
CA LEU A 130 13.85 6.69 16.33
C LEU A 130 14.51 5.61 17.20
N ALA A 131 14.94 5.94 18.42
CA ALA A 131 15.53 4.97 19.34
C ALA A 131 14.52 3.87 19.73
N PHE A 132 13.26 4.23 19.97
CA PHE A 132 12.20 3.25 20.22
C PHE A 132 11.99 2.34 18.99
N SER A 133 11.95 2.91 17.78
CA SER A 133 11.83 2.14 16.54
C SER A 133 13.00 1.18 16.32
N ASN A 134 14.22 1.57 16.74
CA ASN A 134 15.38 0.69 16.68
C ASN A 134 15.28 -0.47 17.67
N MET A 135 14.74 -0.24 18.87
CA MET A 135 14.44 -1.34 19.81
C MET A 135 13.43 -2.32 19.24
N MET A 136 12.48 -1.86 18.43
CA MET A 136 11.45 -2.70 17.84
C MET A 136 12.02 -3.73 16.86
N PHE A 137 13.24 -3.59 16.32
CA PHE A 137 13.87 -4.65 15.51
C PHE A 137 14.15 -5.93 16.31
N GLU A 138 14.46 -5.78 17.60
CA GLU A 138 14.81 -6.89 18.51
C GLU A 138 13.61 -7.49 19.25
N MET A 139 12.45 -6.83 19.19
CA MET A 139 11.22 -7.31 19.82
C MET A 139 10.71 -8.59 19.14
N THR A 140 10.09 -9.47 19.91
CA THR A 140 9.27 -10.59 19.39
C THR A 140 7.94 -10.09 18.83
N ASP A 141 7.22 -10.94 18.10
CA ASP A 141 5.91 -10.60 17.54
C ASP A 141 4.91 -10.29 18.68
N GLU A 142 4.94 -11.06 19.78
CA GLU A 142 4.11 -10.83 20.97
C GLU A 142 4.43 -9.50 21.67
N GLU A 143 5.69 -9.07 21.66
CA GLU A 143 6.10 -7.79 22.23
C GLU A 143 5.64 -6.60 21.35
N LEU A 144 5.66 -6.75 20.03
CA LEU A 144 5.08 -5.77 19.12
C LEU A 144 3.56 -5.67 19.26
N GLU A 145 2.86 -6.80 19.44
CA GLU A 145 1.43 -6.80 19.79
C GLU A 145 1.19 -6.03 21.09
N GLN A 146 2.07 -6.17 22.08
CA GLN A 146 1.98 -5.44 23.34
C GLN A 146 2.17 -3.94 23.13
N VAL A 147 3.09 -3.50 22.27
CA VAL A 147 3.27 -2.09 21.89
C VAL A 147 1.99 -1.52 21.25
N LEU A 148 1.40 -2.22 20.27
CA LEU A 148 0.13 -1.81 19.65
C LEU A 148 -1.03 -1.77 20.66
N ASN A 149 -1.06 -2.72 21.60
CA ASN A 149 -2.04 -2.73 22.69
C ASN A 149 -1.87 -1.56 23.65
N LEU A 150 -0.63 -1.18 23.96
CA LEU A 150 -0.34 -0.04 24.83
C LEU A 150 -0.71 1.27 24.15
N GLY A 151 -0.36 1.49 22.88
CA GLY A 151 -0.69 2.74 22.20
C GLY A 151 -2.18 2.94 21.88
N GLN A 152 -3.04 1.95 22.14
CA GLN A 152 -4.49 2.14 22.12
C GLN A 152 -4.96 2.89 23.38
N ILE A 153 -5.22 4.19 23.23
CA ILE A 153 -5.63 5.08 24.31
C ILE A 153 -7.13 5.33 24.31
N ARG A 154 -7.66 5.65 25.49
CA ARG A 154 -9.06 6.02 25.65
C ARG A 154 -9.26 7.48 25.27
N ILE A 155 -10.05 7.73 24.23
CA ILE A 155 -10.43 9.08 23.82
C ILE A 155 -11.39 9.67 24.86
N LYS A 156 -10.98 10.76 25.53
CA LYS A 156 -11.84 11.49 26.46
C LYS A 156 -12.78 12.40 25.69
N ASP A 157 -14.03 11.99 25.55
CA ASP A 157 -15.08 12.81 24.93
C ASP A 157 -15.36 14.05 25.82
N THR A 158 -15.10 15.26 25.33
CA THR A 158 -15.19 16.53 26.09
C THR A 158 -16.64 16.98 26.38
N SER A 159 -17.62 16.26 25.84
CA SER A 159 -19.05 16.48 26.08
C SER A 159 -19.50 15.89 27.44
N TYR A 160 -19.37 16.69 28.50
CA TYR A 160 -19.76 16.33 29.88
C TYR A 160 -21.22 15.85 30.07
N PHE A 161 -22.14 16.17 29.15
CA PHE A 161 -23.58 15.97 29.36
C PHE A 161 -24.09 14.57 28.95
N LEU A 162 -23.31 13.77 28.22
CA LEU A 162 -23.71 12.44 27.70
C LEU A 162 -22.68 11.32 27.97
N SER A 163 -21.63 11.59 28.75
CA SER A 163 -20.50 10.68 28.96
C SER A 163 -20.86 9.34 29.63
N PHE A 164 -22.00 9.26 30.34
CA PHE A 164 -22.46 8.03 30.99
C PHE A 164 -23.25 7.09 30.07
N LEU A 165 -23.71 7.56 28.90
CA LEU A 165 -24.52 6.77 27.94
C LEU A 165 -23.74 6.33 26.70
N LYS A 166 -22.53 6.87 26.49
CA LYS A 166 -21.72 6.53 25.31
C LYS A 166 -20.74 5.39 25.64
N PRO A 167 -20.58 4.41 24.74
CA PRO A 167 -19.54 3.40 24.87
C PRO A 167 -18.16 4.06 24.94
N LYS A 168 -17.23 3.46 25.70
CA LYS A 168 -15.84 3.92 25.81
C LYS A 168 -15.21 3.91 24.41
N THR A 169 -14.81 5.06 23.88
CA THR A 169 -14.14 5.15 22.58
C THR A 169 -12.63 5.01 22.75
N TYR A 170 -12.01 4.16 21.94
CA TYR A 170 -10.56 3.99 21.83
C TYR A 170 -10.07 4.62 20.52
N GLY A 171 -8.82 5.07 20.52
CA GLY A 171 -8.06 5.50 19.35
C GLY A 171 -6.57 5.23 19.57
N LEU A 172 -5.77 5.45 18.55
CA LEU A 172 -4.32 5.31 18.59
C LEU A 172 -3.69 6.60 19.11
N SER A 173 -2.69 6.48 19.97
CA SER A 173 -1.94 7.65 20.43
C SER A 173 -1.07 8.24 19.31
N GLU A 174 -0.88 9.56 19.35
CA GLU A 174 -0.01 10.25 18.37
C GLU A 174 1.43 9.73 18.43
N ALA A 175 1.95 9.42 19.62
CA ALA A 175 3.27 8.80 19.77
C ALA A 175 3.37 7.46 19.02
N LEU A 176 2.35 6.60 19.08
CA LEU A 176 2.37 5.32 18.37
C LEU A 176 2.32 5.52 16.84
N LYS A 177 1.61 6.55 16.36
CA LYS A 177 1.59 6.91 14.93
C LYS A 177 3.00 7.26 14.44
N HIS A 178 3.69 8.14 15.16
CA HIS A 178 5.07 8.51 14.84
C HIS A 178 6.06 7.34 14.95
N ILE A 179 5.92 6.49 15.97
CA ILE A 179 6.76 5.29 16.12
C ILE A 179 6.53 4.30 14.98
N ALA A 180 5.28 4.10 14.54
CA ALA A 180 4.97 3.23 13.40
C ALA A 180 5.60 3.77 12.10
N SER A 181 5.52 5.09 11.85
CA SER A 181 6.21 5.74 10.74
C SER A 181 7.72 5.54 10.83
N ALA A 182 8.33 5.84 11.99
CA ALA A 182 9.77 5.69 12.22
C ALA A 182 10.24 4.26 11.98
N TYR A 183 9.47 3.26 12.43
CA TYR A 183 9.82 1.85 12.25
C TYR A 183 9.87 1.45 10.78
N VAL A 184 8.89 1.85 9.98
CA VAL A 184 8.89 1.59 8.52
C VAL A 184 10.05 2.31 7.82
N ILE A 185 10.27 3.59 8.13
CA ILE A 185 11.34 4.39 7.51
C ILE A 185 12.71 3.79 7.82
N THR A 186 12.97 3.44 9.08
CA THR A 186 14.25 2.85 9.46
C THR A 186 14.42 1.44 8.85
N ALA A 187 13.35 0.62 8.83
CA ALA A 187 13.42 -0.72 8.24
C ALA A 187 13.67 -0.66 6.73
N TYR A 188 13.04 0.30 6.04
CA TYR A 188 13.27 0.57 4.63
C TYR A 188 14.71 0.99 4.36
N ASN A 189 15.26 1.93 5.15
CA ASN A 189 16.65 2.36 4.98
C ASN A 189 17.64 1.21 5.17
N ASN A 190 17.41 0.35 6.17
CA ASN A 190 18.22 -0.85 6.39
C ASN A 190 18.12 -1.84 5.21
N MET A 191 16.93 -1.96 4.60
CA MET A 191 16.74 -2.78 3.40
C MET A 191 17.51 -2.23 2.19
N GLN A 192 17.44 -0.92 1.96
CA GLN A 192 18.19 -0.25 0.88
C GLN A 192 19.70 -0.41 1.06
N GLU A 193 20.21 -0.26 2.30
CA GLU A 193 21.61 -0.53 2.59
C GLU A 193 21.98 -2.00 2.33
N ALA A 194 21.10 -2.93 2.68
CA ALA A 194 21.33 -4.35 2.48
C ALA A 194 21.33 -4.76 1.00
N GLU A 195 20.46 -4.15 0.17
CA GLU A 195 20.44 -4.32 -1.30
C GLU A 195 21.77 -3.94 -1.94
N ILE A 196 22.41 -2.87 -1.45
CA ILE A 196 23.72 -2.40 -1.94
C ILE A 196 24.86 -3.27 -1.39
N SER A 197 24.76 -3.69 -0.13
CA SER A 197 25.90 -4.22 0.62
C SER A 197 26.04 -5.74 0.58
N TYR A 198 24.95 -6.46 0.31
CA TYR A 198 24.92 -7.91 0.45
C TYR A 198 24.34 -8.61 -0.79
N SER A 199 24.74 -9.86 -1.00
CA SER A 199 24.10 -10.71 -2.00
C SER A 199 22.66 -11.00 -1.58
N TYR A 200 21.73 -11.05 -2.55
CA TYR A 200 20.31 -11.38 -2.35
C TYR A 200 20.04 -12.64 -1.49
N ASN A 201 20.91 -13.65 -1.57
CA ASN A 201 20.78 -14.90 -0.82
C ASN A 201 21.47 -14.88 0.56
N SER A 202 21.92 -13.72 1.06
CA SER A 202 22.56 -13.62 2.37
C SER A 202 21.54 -13.60 3.50
N SER A 203 21.99 -14.03 4.69
CA SER A 203 21.20 -13.92 5.91
C SER A 203 20.89 -12.48 6.30
N GLU A 204 21.80 -11.56 6.01
CA GLU A 204 21.71 -10.14 6.29
C GLU A 204 20.64 -9.48 5.42
N TYR A 205 20.62 -9.81 4.12
CA TYR A 205 19.57 -9.38 3.20
C TYR A 205 18.20 -9.94 3.62
N ALA A 206 18.13 -11.24 3.92
CA ALA A 206 16.90 -11.86 4.40
C ALA A 206 16.40 -11.24 5.72
N LEU A 207 17.30 -10.91 6.65
CA LEU A 207 16.98 -10.24 7.90
C LEU A 207 16.41 -8.84 7.66
N ALA A 208 17.07 -8.02 6.84
CA ALA A 208 16.58 -6.68 6.50
C ALA A 208 15.21 -6.74 5.83
N SER A 209 15.03 -7.65 4.87
CA SER A 209 13.75 -7.88 4.18
C SER A 209 12.65 -8.32 5.16
N ASN A 210 12.98 -9.19 6.12
CA ASN A 210 12.05 -9.63 7.15
C ASN A 210 11.62 -8.48 8.09
N GLN A 211 12.56 -7.59 8.43
CA GLN A 211 12.26 -6.44 9.27
C GLN A 211 11.42 -5.39 8.54
N GLU A 212 11.70 -5.12 7.26
CA GLU A 212 10.86 -4.25 6.42
C GLU A 212 9.44 -4.80 6.34
N THR A 213 9.29 -6.10 6.01
CA THR A 213 7.99 -6.76 5.93
C THR A 213 7.23 -6.68 7.26
N ARG A 214 7.93 -6.86 8.39
CA ARG A 214 7.34 -6.75 9.73
C ARG A 214 6.92 -5.33 10.07
N ALA A 215 7.71 -4.33 9.70
CA ALA A 215 7.39 -2.93 9.93
C ALA A 215 6.12 -2.51 9.16
N PHE A 216 5.96 -2.93 7.91
CA PHE A 216 4.72 -2.70 7.16
C PHE A 216 3.52 -3.42 7.78
N ALA A 217 3.70 -4.65 8.29
CA ALA A 217 2.65 -5.37 9.01
C ALA A 217 2.23 -4.63 10.29
N PHE A 218 3.18 -4.07 11.04
CA PHE A 218 2.93 -3.26 12.22
C PHE A 218 2.20 -1.95 11.88
N LEU A 219 2.67 -1.22 10.85
CA LEU A 219 2.04 0.01 10.38
C LEU A 219 0.59 -0.24 9.95
N GLN A 220 0.34 -1.26 9.12
CA GLN A 220 -1.02 -1.56 8.68
C GLN A 220 -1.91 -1.98 9.84
N ALA A 221 -1.39 -2.70 10.83
CA ALA A 221 -2.13 -3.04 12.04
C ALA A 221 -2.53 -1.78 12.83
N ALA A 222 -1.63 -0.81 12.96
CA ALA A 222 -1.91 0.47 13.60
C ALA A 222 -3.00 1.26 12.86
N ILE A 223 -2.93 1.31 11.52
CA ILE A 223 -3.96 1.94 10.67
C ILE A 223 -5.32 1.26 10.85
N GLU A 224 -5.37 -0.08 10.81
CA GLU A 224 -6.63 -0.80 11.00
C GLU A 224 -7.20 -0.58 12.41
N VAL A 225 -6.36 -0.51 13.44
CA VAL A 225 -6.79 -0.24 14.82
C VAL A 225 -7.39 1.16 14.97
N GLU A 226 -6.78 2.19 14.38
CA GLU A 226 -7.31 3.56 14.39
C GLU A 226 -8.69 3.64 13.72
N ASN A 227 -8.90 2.84 12.68
CA ASN A 227 -10.14 2.79 11.92
C ASN A 227 -11.23 1.90 12.54
N ILE A 228 -10.96 1.22 13.66
CA ILE A 228 -11.99 0.47 14.39
C ILE A 228 -12.88 1.47 15.18
N PRO A 229 -14.20 1.52 14.96
CA PRO A 229 -15.08 2.56 15.53
C PRO A 229 -15.19 2.50 17.06
N GLY A 230 -14.26 3.17 17.77
CA GLY A 230 -14.32 3.34 19.21
C GLY A 230 -14.28 2.04 20.00
N ILE A 231 -13.70 0.97 19.44
CA ILE A 231 -13.59 -0.34 20.07
C ILE A 231 -12.10 -0.71 20.14
N ARG A 232 -11.68 -1.32 21.25
CA ARG A 232 -10.31 -1.84 21.39
C ARG A 232 -10.10 -3.03 20.45
N GLY A 233 -8.99 -3.04 19.72
CA GLY A 233 -8.52 -4.18 18.95
C GLY A 233 -7.57 -5.06 19.77
N ILE A 234 -7.72 -6.38 19.68
CA ILE A 234 -6.65 -7.34 19.98
C ILE A 234 -5.94 -7.63 18.67
N ILE A 235 -4.62 -7.50 18.66
CA ILE A 235 -3.77 -7.81 17.51
C ILE A 235 -3.10 -9.17 17.77
N ASP A 236 -2.98 -9.97 16.72
CA ASP A 236 -2.24 -11.25 16.65
C ASP A 236 -1.36 -11.18 15.40
N ILE A 237 -0.05 -11.02 15.57
CA ILE A 237 0.97 -10.95 14.54
C ILE A 237 1.65 -12.32 14.46
N SER A 238 1.75 -12.86 13.27
CA SER A 238 2.39 -14.16 13.06
C SER A 238 3.20 -14.18 11.77
N ALA A 239 4.39 -14.76 11.82
CA ALA A 239 5.23 -14.98 10.65
C ALA A 239 5.09 -16.41 10.10
N ASP A 240 4.86 -16.55 8.80
CA ASP A 240 5.00 -17.82 8.09
C ASP A 240 6.44 -18.03 7.63
N LYS A 241 7.18 -18.69 8.53
CA LYS A 241 8.57 -19.09 8.36
C LYS A 241 8.75 -20.30 7.43
N GLY A 242 7.66 -20.90 6.94
CA GLY A 242 7.67 -22.05 6.02
C GLY A 242 7.40 -21.68 4.57
N SER A 243 7.29 -20.39 4.27
CA SER A 243 6.93 -19.87 2.95
C SER A 243 8.07 -20.03 1.93
N ARG A 244 7.73 -20.03 0.63
CA ARG A 244 8.64 -20.32 -0.50
C ARG A 244 9.60 -19.18 -0.85
N PHE A 245 9.95 -18.31 0.10
CA PHE A 245 10.61 -17.03 -0.18
C PHE A 245 12.07 -16.98 0.30
N ASP A 246 12.82 -18.09 0.22
CA ASP A 246 14.26 -18.13 0.51
C ASP A 246 14.62 -17.42 1.85
N ASP A 247 14.15 -17.98 2.97
CA ASP A 247 14.33 -17.46 4.33
C ASP A 247 13.69 -16.08 4.63
N ARG A 248 12.91 -15.52 3.70
CA ARG A 248 12.04 -14.37 3.95
C ARG A 248 10.63 -14.81 4.36
N TYR A 249 9.99 -14.02 5.22
CA TYR A 249 8.76 -14.38 5.90
C TYR A 249 7.58 -13.56 5.38
N VAL A 250 6.43 -14.23 5.24
CA VAL A 250 5.14 -13.54 5.09
C VAL A 250 4.57 -13.30 6.47
N TYR A 251 4.15 -12.07 6.76
CA TYR A 251 3.48 -11.74 8.02
C TYR A 251 1.97 -11.76 7.83
N TYR A 252 1.28 -12.40 8.75
CA TYR A 252 -0.17 -12.39 8.87
C TYR A 252 -0.55 -11.70 10.17
N VAL A 253 -1.36 -10.65 10.07
CA VAL A 253 -1.89 -9.94 11.23
C VAL A 253 -3.39 -10.10 11.29
N LYS A 254 -3.92 -10.52 12.43
CA LYS A 254 -5.36 -10.49 12.70
C LYS A 254 -5.65 -9.41 13.70
N VAL A 255 -6.50 -8.46 13.31
CA VAL A 255 -7.04 -7.49 14.26
C VAL A 255 -8.43 -7.98 14.64
N LYS A 256 -8.70 -8.16 15.93
CA LYS A 256 -9.97 -8.61 16.46
C LYS A 256 -10.58 -7.53 17.34
N ALA A 257 -11.67 -6.93 16.88
CA ALA A 257 -12.42 -5.98 17.70
C ALA A 257 -13.00 -6.66 18.95
N VAL A 258 -12.66 -6.17 20.14
CA VAL A 258 -13.21 -6.66 21.41
C VAL A 258 -14.39 -5.78 21.78
N PRO A 259 -15.64 -6.27 21.67
CA PRO A 259 -16.79 -5.46 22.04
C PRO A 259 -16.60 -4.95 23.47
N ASN A 260 -16.84 -3.65 23.68
CA ASN A 260 -16.78 -3.03 24.99
C ASN A 260 -17.72 -3.77 25.95
N ILE A 261 -17.16 -4.66 26.77
CA ILE A 261 -17.86 -5.19 27.94
C ILE A 261 -17.89 -4.01 28.92
N ILE A 262 -19.03 -3.34 28.96
CA ILE A 262 -19.39 -2.51 30.11
C ILE A 262 -19.31 -3.44 31.31
N ASP A 263 -18.60 -3.00 32.37
CA ASP A 263 -18.44 -3.72 33.64
C ASP A 263 -19.69 -4.56 33.99
N ASP A 264 -19.43 -5.80 34.42
CA ASP A 264 -20.29 -7.00 34.52
C ASP A 264 -21.76 -6.89 34.97
N ASP A 265 -22.31 -5.71 35.25
CA ASP A 265 -23.64 -5.59 35.85
C ASP A 265 -24.69 -4.81 35.06
N GLN A 266 -24.39 -4.01 34.02
CA GLN A 266 -25.45 -3.19 33.42
C GLN A 266 -25.37 -2.98 31.89
N ILE A 267 -26.46 -3.44 31.26
CA ILE A 267 -27.10 -2.93 30.03
C ILE A 267 -26.78 -3.69 28.73
N ASP A 268 -27.77 -4.53 28.36
CA ASP A 268 -28.20 -4.85 26.99
C ASP A 268 -28.40 -3.57 26.15
N SER A 269 -27.30 -2.92 25.77
CA SER A 269 -27.34 -1.69 24.99
C SER A 269 -27.54 -2.04 23.51
N PHE A 270 -28.59 -1.45 22.95
CA PHE A 270 -29.10 -1.57 21.59
C PHE A 270 -28.04 -1.36 20.48
N PHE A 271 -26.86 -0.81 20.81
CA PHE A 271 -25.76 -0.54 19.86
C PHE A 271 -24.77 -1.70 19.70
N GLY A 272 -24.65 -2.60 20.68
CA GLY A 272 -23.71 -3.75 20.62
C GLY A 272 -24.08 -4.83 19.60
N LYS A 273 -25.32 -4.79 19.06
CA LYS A 273 -25.80 -5.70 18.01
C LYS A 273 -25.75 -5.10 16.59
N VAL A 274 -25.42 -3.81 16.45
CA VAL A 274 -25.54 -3.09 15.15
C VAL A 274 -24.25 -3.15 14.34
N LEU A 275 -23.09 -3.37 14.97
CA LEU A 275 -21.82 -3.62 14.29
C LEU A 275 -21.43 -5.06 14.59
N SER A 276 -21.63 -5.97 13.64
CA SER A 276 -21.14 -7.34 13.77
C SER A 276 -19.62 -7.29 13.99
N PRO A 277 -19.07 -7.88 15.08
CA PRO A 277 -17.62 -7.94 15.32
C PRO A 277 -16.82 -8.50 14.12
N ASN A 278 -17.47 -9.32 13.29
CA ASN A 278 -16.87 -9.89 12.08
C ASN A 278 -16.63 -8.85 10.95
N LEU A 279 -17.33 -7.70 10.95
CA LEU A 279 -17.13 -6.65 9.93
C LEU A 279 -15.86 -5.82 10.14
N TYR A 280 -15.34 -5.78 11.37
CA TYR A 280 -14.19 -4.96 11.77
C TYR A 280 -13.04 -5.80 12.31
N SER A 281 -12.94 -7.07 11.87
CA SER A 281 -11.81 -7.93 12.21
C SER A 281 -10.96 -8.24 10.95
N PRO A 282 -10.15 -7.29 10.46
CA PRO A 282 -9.35 -7.49 9.26
C PRO A 282 -8.27 -8.54 9.47
N THR A 283 -7.98 -9.28 8.40
CA THR A 283 -6.77 -10.09 8.26
C THR A 283 -5.85 -9.38 7.29
N ILE A 284 -4.68 -8.97 7.75
CA ILE A 284 -3.64 -8.35 6.96
C ILE A 284 -2.63 -9.43 6.58
N THR A 285 -2.19 -9.44 5.33
CA THR A 285 -1.09 -10.27 4.84
C THR A 285 -0.05 -9.36 4.23
N VAL A 286 1.18 -9.41 4.71
CA VAL A 286 2.29 -8.61 4.19
C VAL A 286 3.37 -9.54 3.66
N GLN A 287 3.70 -9.37 2.39
CA GLN A 287 4.67 -10.22 1.71
C GLN A 287 6.00 -9.46 1.51
N PRO A 288 7.14 -10.15 1.56
CA PRO A 288 8.45 -9.52 1.35
C PRO A 288 8.54 -8.75 0.04
N ARG A 289 9.39 -7.72 0.04
CA ARG A 289 9.73 -6.92 -1.15
C ARG A 289 9.94 -7.81 -2.36
N SER A 290 9.28 -7.45 -3.45
CA SER A 290 9.30 -8.17 -4.72
C SER A 290 9.53 -7.22 -5.87
N GLU A 291 10.21 -7.71 -6.89
CA GLU A 291 10.46 -7.01 -8.13
C GLU A 291 9.43 -7.43 -9.18
N GLU A 292 8.95 -6.47 -9.99
CA GLU A 292 8.31 -6.66 -11.31
C GLU A 292 7.43 -7.91 -11.43
N LEU A 293 7.90 -8.94 -12.16
CA LEU A 293 7.18 -10.18 -12.47
C LEU A 293 6.80 -10.97 -11.20
N SER A 294 7.63 -10.90 -10.16
CA SER A 294 7.31 -11.51 -8.87
C SER A 294 6.18 -10.76 -8.19
N LEU A 295 6.15 -9.44 -8.31
CA LEU A 295 5.10 -8.59 -7.76
C LEU A 295 3.77 -8.77 -8.51
N GLU A 296 3.81 -8.76 -9.85
CA GLU A 296 2.68 -9.09 -10.74
C GLU A 296 2.09 -10.46 -10.38
N SER A 297 2.93 -11.52 -10.35
CA SER A 297 2.47 -12.87 -10.02
C SER A 297 1.83 -12.98 -8.63
N ARG A 298 2.28 -12.17 -7.67
CA ARG A 298 1.72 -12.14 -6.31
C ARG A 298 0.38 -11.40 -6.29
N ILE A 299 0.29 -10.26 -6.95
CA ILE A 299 -0.95 -9.50 -7.11
C ILE A 299 -2.01 -10.37 -7.81
N ASP A 300 -1.64 -11.05 -8.89
CA ASP A 300 -2.51 -11.98 -9.62
C ASP A 300 -3.09 -13.08 -8.72
N LYS A 301 -2.25 -13.65 -7.84
CA LYS A 301 -2.71 -14.66 -6.87
C LYS A 301 -3.73 -14.07 -5.92
N VAL A 302 -3.45 -12.90 -5.34
CA VAL A 302 -4.38 -12.21 -4.44
C VAL A 302 -5.73 -11.99 -5.13
N VAL A 303 -5.72 -11.40 -6.33
CA VAL A 303 -6.96 -11.11 -7.07
C VAL A 303 -7.73 -12.39 -7.43
N GLN A 304 -7.05 -13.48 -7.81
CA GLN A 304 -7.71 -14.75 -8.13
C GLN A 304 -8.42 -15.39 -6.93
N PHE A 305 -7.82 -15.32 -5.73
CA PHE A 305 -8.45 -15.81 -4.51
C PHE A 305 -9.68 -14.96 -4.12
N ASP A 306 -9.60 -13.64 -4.30
CA ASP A 306 -10.62 -12.71 -3.85
C ASP A 306 -11.73 -12.42 -4.89
N LEU A 307 -11.53 -12.72 -6.18
CA LEU A 307 -12.58 -12.61 -7.21
C LEU A 307 -13.83 -13.45 -6.84
N ASN A 308 -13.62 -14.61 -6.22
CA ASN A 308 -14.72 -15.46 -5.73
C ASN A 308 -15.51 -14.76 -4.62
N ALA A 309 -14.82 -13.99 -3.77
CA ALA A 309 -15.39 -13.26 -2.66
C ALA A 309 -16.19 -12.04 -3.17
N VAL A 310 -15.63 -11.29 -4.13
CA VAL A 310 -16.32 -10.25 -4.93
C VAL A 310 -17.59 -10.78 -5.61
N GLN A 311 -17.55 -11.98 -6.21
CA GLN A 311 -18.73 -12.62 -6.80
C GLN A 311 -19.78 -13.02 -5.76
N GLN A 312 -19.36 -13.42 -4.56
CA GLN A 312 -20.26 -13.71 -3.44
C GLN A 312 -20.87 -12.44 -2.84
N LEU A 313 -20.11 -11.35 -2.75
CA LEU A 313 -20.58 -10.02 -2.35
C LEU A 313 -21.65 -9.49 -3.31
N ASN A 314 -21.47 -9.64 -4.62
CA ASN A 314 -22.49 -9.31 -5.61
C ASN A 314 -23.80 -10.08 -5.35
N LYS A 315 -23.70 -11.38 -5.05
CA LYS A 315 -24.85 -12.22 -4.71
C LYS A 315 -25.52 -11.82 -3.39
N ARG A 316 -24.74 -11.40 -2.39
CA ARG A 316 -25.20 -11.14 -1.01
C ARG A 316 -25.73 -9.72 -0.79
N TYR A 317 -25.14 -8.73 -1.44
CA TYR A 317 -25.44 -7.31 -1.22
C TYR A 317 -26.00 -6.60 -2.46
N MET A 318 -26.17 -7.31 -3.59
CA MET A 318 -26.69 -6.77 -4.85
C MET A 318 -25.95 -5.50 -5.30
N TYR A 319 -24.64 -5.49 -5.15
CA TYR A 319 -23.81 -4.39 -5.64
C TYR A 319 -24.03 -4.19 -7.15
N PRO A 320 -24.10 -2.94 -7.62
CA PRO A 320 -24.16 -2.66 -9.04
C PRO A 320 -22.95 -3.32 -9.74
N LYS A 321 -23.22 -4.19 -10.72
CA LYS A 321 -22.18 -4.85 -11.53
C LYS A 321 -21.15 -3.90 -12.15
N LYS A 322 -21.45 -2.60 -12.26
CA LYS A 322 -20.53 -1.58 -12.76
C LYS A 322 -19.47 -1.17 -11.72
N GLU A 323 -19.87 -0.93 -10.47
CA GLU A 323 -18.96 -0.53 -9.39
C GLU A 323 -18.00 -1.68 -9.01
N LEU A 324 -18.50 -2.93 -8.97
CA LEU A 324 -17.65 -4.13 -8.81
C LEU A 324 -16.67 -4.35 -9.96
N LYS A 325 -17.00 -3.83 -11.16
CA LYS A 325 -16.13 -3.88 -12.34
C LYS A 325 -15.11 -2.76 -12.35
N GLU A 326 -15.19 -1.78 -11.47
CA GLU A 326 -14.23 -0.67 -11.40
C GLU A 326 -13.13 -0.99 -10.37
N VAL A 327 -13.46 -1.68 -9.28
CA VAL A 327 -12.49 -2.04 -8.20
C VAL A 327 -11.55 -3.21 -8.57
N VAL A 328 -12.04 -4.21 -9.32
CA VAL A 328 -11.23 -5.41 -9.67
C VAL A 328 -10.17 -5.13 -10.74
N PRO A 329 -10.43 -4.35 -11.81
CA PRO A 329 -9.40 -3.96 -12.78
C PRO A 329 -8.31 -3.10 -12.15
N LEU A 330 -8.66 -2.14 -11.28
CA LEU A 330 -7.68 -1.30 -10.60
C LEU A 330 -6.61 -2.13 -9.86
N LEU A 331 -6.99 -3.27 -9.26
CA LEU A 331 -6.05 -4.17 -8.59
C LEU A 331 -5.21 -5.03 -9.55
N LEU A 332 -5.70 -5.34 -10.76
CA LEU A 332 -4.99 -6.11 -11.79
C LEU A 332 -4.08 -5.23 -12.65
N ASP A 333 -4.46 -3.98 -12.86
CA ASP A 333 -3.73 -3.01 -13.67
C ASP A 333 -2.38 -2.70 -12.97
N ILE A 334 -2.36 -2.53 -11.64
CA ILE A 334 -1.14 -2.28 -10.83
C ILE A 334 -0.05 -3.34 -11.03
N GLY A 335 -0.42 -4.61 -11.24
CA GLY A 335 0.56 -5.68 -11.46
C GLY A 335 1.31 -5.50 -12.79
N ASN A 336 0.58 -5.24 -13.87
CA ASN A 336 1.18 -4.95 -15.17
C ASN A 336 1.93 -3.62 -15.16
N ASP A 337 1.39 -2.63 -14.46
CA ASP A 337 1.99 -1.32 -14.33
C ASP A 337 3.31 -1.39 -13.55
N ALA A 338 3.42 -2.28 -12.55
CA ALA A 338 4.66 -2.55 -11.83
C ALA A 338 5.76 -3.12 -12.72
N VAL A 339 5.41 -4.01 -13.67
CA VAL A 339 6.39 -4.56 -14.62
C VAL A 339 6.83 -3.48 -15.61
N CYS A 340 5.90 -2.67 -16.15
CA CYS A 340 6.23 -1.67 -17.16
C CYS A 340 7.06 -0.48 -16.64
N THR A 341 7.04 -0.28 -15.33
CA THR A 341 7.78 0.78 -14.63
C THR A 341 8.99 0.25 -13.86
N TRP A 342 9.26 -1.06 -13.92
CA TRP A 342 10.35 -1.69 -13.16
C TRP A 342 10.26 -1.41 -11.65
N MET A 343 9.04 -1.47 -11.11
CA MET A 343 8.76 -1.16 -9.72
C MET A 343 9.00 -2.38 -8.82
N SER A 344 9.60 -2.12 -7.67
CA SER A 344 9.68 -3.05 -6.55
C SER A 344 8.92 -2.50 -5.34
N GLY A 345 8.47 -3.39 -4.45
CA GLY A 345 7.86 -2.98 -3.19
C GLY A 345 7.31 -4.14 -2.37
N VAL A 346 6.81 -3.79 -1.18
CA VAL A 346 6.17 -4.71 -0.24
C VAL A 346 4.68 -4.81 -0.59
N LEU A 347 4.19 -6.02 -0.85
CA LEU A 347 2.77 -6.23 -1.11
C LEU A 347 2.02 -6.36 0.22
N VAL A 348 1.14 -5.39 0.51
CA VAL A 348 0.26 -5.41 1.68
C VAL A 348 -1.16 -5.71 1.20
N GLN A 349 -1.75 -6.76 1.74
CA GLN A 349 -3.14 -7.15 1.49
C GLN A 349 -3.94 -7.02 2.78
N VAL A 350 -5.08 -6.33 2.73
CA VAL A 350 -6.03 -6.21 3.84
C VAL A 350 -7.34 -6.88 3.46
N THR A 351 -7.70 -7.94 4.17
CA THR A 351 -8.94 -8.69 3.96
C THR A 351 -9.94 -8.39 5.07
N ARG A 352 -11.08 -7.80 4.71
CA ARG A 352 -12.22 -7.52 5.59
C ARG A 352 -13.41 -8.37 5.16
N CYS A 353 -13.85 -9.29 6.01
CA CYS A 353 -14.88 -10.29 5.66
C CYS A 353 -14.51 -11.12 4.41
N ASP A 354 -15.20 -10.85 3.29
CA ASP A 354 -15.11 -11.53 2.00
C ASP A 354 -14.57 -10.57 0.93
N PHE A 355 -13.77 -9.57 1.33
CA PHE A 355 -13.21 -8.57 0.43
C PHE A 355 -11.76 -8.32 0.82
N ALA A 356 -10.86 -8.37 -0.15
CA ALA A 356 -9.48 -7.96 0.04
C ALA A 356 -9.11 -6.78 -0.86
N VAL A 357 -8.25 -5.93 -0.33
CA VAL A 357 -7.53 -4.90 -1.07
C VAL A 357 -6.05 -5.18 -0.94
N ALA A 358 -5.29 -4.87 -1.98
CA ALA A 358 -3.85 -4.87 -1.92
C ALA A 358 -3.28 -3.55 -2.45
N TYR A 359 -2.12 -3.17 -1.92
CA TYR A 359 -1.34 -2.05 -2.37
C TYR A 359 0.15 -2.39 -2.30
N ILE A 360 0.96 -1.63 -3.04
CA ILE A 360 2.43 -1.74 -3.01
C ILE A 360 2.94 -0.64 -2.07
N GLY A 361 3.50 -1.05 -0.94
CA GLY A 361 4.10 -0.16 0.06
C GLY A 361 5.61 -0.05 -0.12
N GLY A 362 6.14 1.15 0.10
CA GLY A 362 7.56 1.44 -0.06
C GLY A 362 8.04 1.21 -1.49
N ALA A 363 7.21 1.62 -2.45
CA ALA A 363 7.48 1.46 -3.87
C ALA A 363 8.80 2.15 -4.25
N VAL A 364 9.62 1.46 -5.04
CA VAL A 364 10.86 2.00 -5.61
C VAL A 364 10.90 1.59 -7.07
N PHE A 365 11.11 2.55 -7.96
CA PHE A 365 11.40 2.26 -9.35
C PHE A 365 12.86 1.89 -9.50
N ASN A 366 13.17 0.89 -10.33
CA ASN A 366 14.53 0.65 -10.78
C ASN A 366 14.85 1.69 -11.87
N PRO A 367 15.60 2.77 -11.55
CA PRO A 367 15.77 3.89 -12.47
C PRO A 367 16.56 3.48 -13.70
N ASP A 368 17.46 2.50 -13.60
CA ASP A 368 18.34 2.09 -14.69
C ASP A 368 17.58 1.31 -15.75
N GLU A 369 16.79 0.31 -15.34
CA GLU A 369 15.98 -0.46 -16.27
C GLU A 369 14.83 0.38 -16.86
N CYS A 370 14.18 1.19 -16.02
CA CYS A 370 13.15 2.12 -16.48
C CYS A 370 13.72 3.15 -17.46
N TYR A 371 14.93 3.67 -17.21
CA TYR A 371 15.63 4.57 -18.10
C TYR A 371 15.86 3.97 -19.49
N LEU A 372 16.32 2.71 -19.57
CA LEU A 372 16.55 2.05 -20.86
C LEU A 372 15.25 1.87 -21.65
N ASP A 373 14.16 1.49 -20.98
CA ASP A 373 12.85 1.32 -21.60
C ASP A 373 12.28 2.66 -22.09
N VAL A 374 12.44 3.73 -21.31
CA VAL A 374 12.05 5.11 -21.67
C VAL A 374 12.87 5.63 -22.85
N ARG A 375 14.18 5.39 -22.90
CA ARG A 375 15.01 5.79 -24.06
C ARG A 375 14.60 5.04 -25.32
N ALA A 376 14.32 3.74 -25.22
CA ALA A 376 13.79 2.97 -26.34
C ALA A 376 12.43 3.52 -26.84
N TYR A 377 11.54 3.92 -25.91
CA TYR A 377 10.28 4.59 -26.24
C TYR A 377 10.52 5.91 -26.99
N ASN A 378 11.33 6.80 -26.43
CA ASN A 378 11.63 8.13 -26.95
C ASN A 378 12.18 8.09 -28.36
N ILE A 379 13.11 7.17 -28.61
CA ILE A 379 13.63 6.92 -29.96
C ILE A 379 12.44 6.54 -30.84
N SER A 380 11.77 5.41 -30.54
CA SER A 380 10.72 4.84 -31.41
C SER A 380 9.53 5.78 -31.71
N LYS A 381 9.22 6.72 -30.81
CA LYS A 381 8.12 7.68 -30.95
C LYS A 381 8.57 9.10 -31.27
N SER A 382 9.88 9.35 -31.31
CA SER A 382 10.46 10.70 -31.39
C SER A 382 9.87 11.62 -30.31
N GLN A 383 9.86 11.13 -29.08
CA GLN A 383 9.42 11.82 -27.87
C GLN A 383 10.62 12.21 -27.00
N ASP A 384 10.37 13.06 -26.00
CA ASP A 384 11.36 13.50 -25.02
C ASP A 384 10.76 13.34 -23.62
N LEU A 385 10.49 12.09 -23.25
CA LEU A 385 10.00 11.70 -21.93
C LEU A 385 11.18 11.25 -21.07
N ASP A 386 11.44 11.88 -19.94
CA ASP A 386 12.43 11.35 -18.99
C ASP A 386 11.79 10.40 -17.96
N THR A 387 12.63 9.64 -17.24
CA THR A 387 12.19 8.63 -16.27
C THR A 387 11.35 9.23 -15.15
N ASP A 388 11.75 10.39 -14.61
CA ASP A 388 11.03 11.06 -13.52
C ASP A 388 9.65 11.54 -14.00
N SER A 389 9.58 12.08 -15.21
CA SER A 389 8.33 12.49 -15.86
C SER A 389 7.42 11.29 -16.10
N LEU A 390 7.94 10.14 -16.53
CA LEU A 390 7.13 8.92 -16.67
C LEU A 390 6.52 8.50 -15.33
N ILE A 391 7.26 8.59 -14.23
CA ILE A 391 6.76 8.30 -12.88
C ILE A 391 5.63 9.27 -12.52
N ASP A 392 5.81 10.57 -12.74
CA ASP A 392 4.77 11.57 -12.47
C ASP A 392 3.50 11.32 -13.29
N HIS A 393 3.64 10.97 -14.57
CA HIS A 393 2.55 10.61 -15.46
C HIS A 393 1.85 9.31 -15.04
N PHE A 394 2.63 8.31 -14.61
CA PHE A 394 2.12 7.05 -14.03
C PHE A 394 1.25 7.33 -12.80
N LEU A 395 1.73 8.13 -11.85
CA LEU A 395 0.99 8.46 -10.63
C LEU A 395 -0.31 9.22 -10.90
N GLN A 396 -0.38 9.96 -12.00
CA GLN A 396 -1.57 10.67 -12.46
C GLN A 396 -2.49 9.80 -13.35
N TYR A 397 -1.98 8.66 -13.82
CA TYR A 397 -2.64 7.78 -14.80
C TYR A 397 -3.16 8.55 -16.02
N ASP A 398 -2.33 9.46 -16.53
CA ASP A 398 -2.70 10.35 -17.63
C ASP A 398 -2.41 9.76 -19.02
N ASN A 399 -2.68 10.55 -20.07
CA ASN A 399 -2.58 10.05 -21.44
C ASN A 399 -1.14 9.77 -21.85
N GLU A 400 -0.18 10.55 -21.34
CA GLU A 400 1.24 10.40 -21.58
C GLU A 400 1.74 9.05 -21.05
N TYR A 401 1.35 8.68 -19.83
CA TYR A 401 1.61 7.34 -19.31
C TYR A 401 0.90 6.27 -20.13
N MET A 402 -0.38 6.45 -20.45
CA MET A 402 -1.13 5.46 -21.22
C MET A 402 -0.55 5.24 -22.63
N ASP A 403 0.01 6.27 -23.26
CA ASP A 403 0.70 6.16 -24.55
C ASP A 403 1.99 5.34 -24.43
N TYR A 404 2.79 5.57 -23.38
CA TYR A 404 3.94 4.73 -23.04
C TYR A 404 3.52 3.28 -22.75
N TYR A 405 2.56 3.07 -21.86
CA TYR A 405 2.07 1.75 -21.46
C TYR A 405 1.51 0.96 -22.65
N ASN A 406 0.75 1.59 -23.54
CA ASN A 406 0.27 0.96 -24.75
C ASN A 406 1.43 0.59 -25.69
N TRP A 407 2.39 1.50 -25.88
CA TRP A 407 3.59 1.14 -26.65
C TRP A 407 4.32 -0.05 -26.02
N TRP A 408 4.53 -0.03 -24.72
CA TRP A 408 5.20 -1.10 -23.99
C TRP A 408 4.44 -2.42 -24.11
N THR A 409 3.12 -2.43 -23.94
CA THR A 409 2.29 -3.64 -24.04
C THR A 409 2.27 -4.24 -25.45
N TYR A 410 2.13 -3.40 -26.48
CA TYR A 410 1.95 -3.87 -27.86
C TYR A 410 3.27 -3.98 -28.66
N THR A 411 4.34 -3.34 -28.18
CA THR A 411 5.63 -3.21 -28.88
C THR A 411 6.83 -3.61 -28.01
N GLY A 412 6.76 -3.40 -26.69
CA GLY A 412 7.83 -3.69 -25.72
C GLY A 412 7.82 -5.12 -25.17
N MET A 413 6.66 -5.60 -24.69
CA MET A 413 6.45 -6.96 -24.17
C MET A 413 6.57 -8.07 -25.24
N GLY A 414 6.69 -7.69 -26.52
CA GLY A 414 6.88 -8.57 -27.67
C GLY A 414 8.29 -8.50 -28.26
N GLU A 415 9.31 -8.79 -27.46
CA GLU A 415 10.63 -9.36 -27.81
C GLU A 415 11.58 -8.68 -28.84
N GLU A 416 11.30 -7.52 -29.45
CA GLU A 416 12.21 -7.00 -30.49
C GLU A 416 12.85 -5.64 -30.24
N LYS A 417 12.14 -4.62 -29.73
CA LYS A 417 12.69 -3.25 -29.71
C LYS A 417 13.50 -2.90 -28.46
N ILE A 418 12.94 -3.18 -27.27
CA ILE A 418 13.60 -2.91 -25.97
C ILE A 418 14.86 -3.78 -25.85
N GLU A 419 14.72 -5.09 -26.08
CA GLU A 419 15.84 -6.04 -26.05
C GLU A 419 16.94 -5.70 -27.05
N LEU A 420 16.59 -5.21 -28.24
CA LEU A 420 17.57 -4.79 -29.23
C LEU A 420 18.34 -3.55 -28.75
N TYR A 421 17.64 -2.56 -28.19
CA TYR A 421 18.28 -1.38 -27.64
C TYR A 421 19.22 -1.75 -26.48
N LYS A 422 18.74 -2.54 -25.51
CA LYS A 422 19.55 -3.06 -24.40
C LYS A 422 20.77 -3.83 -24.89
N SER A 423 20.64 -4.60 -25.98
CA SER A 423 21.75 -5.31 -26.61
C SER A 423 22.83 -4.37 -27.17
N TYR A 424 22.45 -3.23 -27.76
CA TYR A 424 23.43 -2.24 -28.22
C TYR A 424 24.17 -1.56 -27.07
N VAL A 425 23.46 -1.18 -26.01
CA VAL A 425 24.07 -0.60 -24.82
C VAL A 425 25.06 -1.58 -24.20
N ASN A 426 24.66 -2.84 -24.02
CA ASN A 426 25.54 -3.91 -23.52
C ASN A 426 26.76 -4.14 -24.43
N TYR A 427 26.61 -3.99 -25.75
CA TYR A 427 27.72 -4.14 -26.68
C TYR A 427 28.73 -2.98 -26.57
N VAL A 428 28.27 -1.74 -26.38
CA VAL A 428 29.15 -0.59 -26.09
C VAL A 428 29.94 -0.80 -24.80
N LEU A 429 29.27 -1.25 -23.73
CA LEU A 429 29.90 -1.60 -22.46
C LEU A 429 30.99 -2.67 -22.64
N TYR A 430 30.68 -3.73 -23.39
CA TYR A 430 31.62 -4.80 -23.71
C TYR A 430 32.86 -4.30 -24.45
N LEU A 431 32.70 -3.46 -25.48
CA LEU A 431 33.81 -2.89 -26.25
C LEU A 431 34.73 -2.03 -25.38
N LYS A 432 34.17 -1.35 -24.38
CA LYS A 432 34.91 -0.58 -23.37
C LYS A 432 35.56 -1.44 -22.28
N LYS A 433 35.40 -2.76 -22.33
CA LYS A 433 35.87 -3.71 -21.29
C LYS A 433 35.28 -3.39 -19.92
N GLN A 434 34.06 -2.86 -19.90
CA GLN A 434 33.27 -2.68 -18.69
C GLN A 434 32.47 -3.98 -18.46
N ASP A 435 32.43 -4.43 -17.21
CA ASP A 435 31.78 -5.70 -16.84
C ASP A 435 30.26 -5.56 -16.80
N ILE A 436 29.53 -6.66 -16.83
CA ILE A 436 28.06 -6.75 -16.72
C ILE A 436 27.49 -6.22 -15.39
N TYR A 437 28.35 -5.91 -14.41
CA TYR A 437 27.99 -5.22 -13.16
C TYR A 437 28.46 -3.75 -13.22
N THR A 438 28.03 -3.02 -14.24
CA THR A 438 28.45 -1.63 -14.46
C THR A 438 27.90 -0.71 -13.37
N THR A 439 28.54 0.44 -13.16
CA THR A 439 27.89 1.52 -12.40
C THR A 439 26.78 2.16 -13.25
N GLN A 440 25.82 2.81 -12.60
CA GLN A 440 24.79 3.60 -13.26
C GLN A 440 25.37 4.61 -14.27
N ASP A 441 26.42 5.35 -13.88
CA ASP A 441 27.11 6.28 -14.77
C ASP A 441 27.64 5.61 -16.05
N GLN A 442 28.14 4.37 -15.97
CA GLN A 442 28.65 3.65 -17.13
C GLN A 442 27.52 3.25 -18.08
N LEU A 443 26.39 2.81 -17.52
CA LEU A 443 25.19 2.48 -18.26
C LEU A 443 24.64 3.71 -19.01
N VAL A 444 24.48 4.84 -18.31
CA VAL A 444 23.98 6.09 -18.88
C VAL A 444 24.88 6.58 -20.02
N ASN A 445 26.21 6.59 -19.81
CA ASN A 445 27.16 6.99 -20.85
C ASN A 445 27.10 6.08 -22.08
N ALA A 446 26.93 4.76 -21.89
CA ALA A 446 26.80 3.82 -23.00
C ALA A 446 25.48 4.03 -23.76
N ALA A 447 24.38 4.29 -23.06
CA ALA A 447 23.09 4.61 -23.67
C ALA A 447 23.13 5.92 -24.47
N ASP A 448 23.76 6.97 -23.94
CA ASP A 448 23.92 8.25 -24.66
C ASP A 448 24.73 8.09 -25.95
N GLU A 449 25.75 7.25 -25.95
CA GLU A 449 26.53 6.93 -27.15
C GLU A 449 25.70 6.17 -28.18
N VAL A 450 24.92 5.15 -27.76
CA VAL A 450 23.98 4.47 -28.67
C VAL A 450 23.01 5.46 -29.31
N ASP A 451 22.48 6.39 -28.52
CA ASP A 451 21.51 7.39 -29.00
C ASP A 451 22.11 8.38 -29.99
N GLU A 452 23.34 8.83 -29.75
CA GLU A 452 24.07 9.66 -30.69
C GLU A 452 24.27 8.94 -32.04
N LEU A 453 24.71 7.68 -31.99
CA LEU A 453 24.92 6.86 -33.19
C LEU A 453 23.61 6.63 -33.96
N LEU A 454 22.49 6.36 -33.28
CA LEU A 454 21.17 6.22 -33.90
C LEU A 454 20.70 7.52 -34.57
N ARG A 455 20.94 8.66 -33.91
CA ARG A 455 20.59 9.99 -34.42
C ARG A 455 21.39 10.35 -35.66
N GLU A 456 22.70 10.10 -35.69
CA GLU A 456 23.56 10.36 -36.85
C GLU A 456 23.12 9.62 -38.10
N LYS A 457 22.55 8.42 -37.94
CA LYS A 457 22.06 7.61 -39.06
C LYS A 457 20.62 7.91 -39.47
N GLY A 458 19.93 8.80 -38.77
CA GLY A 458 18.51 9.05 -38.98
C GLY A 458 17.64 7.82 -38.67
N LEU A 459 18.14 6.92 -37.82
CA LEU A 459 17.47 5.68 -37.41
C LEU A 459 16.77 5.91 -36.07
N THR A 460 15.85 6.86 -36.06
CA THR A 460 15.08 7.18 -34.85
C THR A 460 13.92 6.20 -34.64
N ASP A 461 13.53 5.38 -35.60
CA ASP A 461 12.59 4.27 -35.33
C ASP A 461 13.40 2.99 -35.10
N LEU A 462 13.34 2.43 -33.89
CA LEU A 462 13.89 1.12 -33.50
C LEU A 462 13.16 -0.05 -34.21
N ALA A 463 12.79 0.11 -35.48
CA ALA A 463 12.27 -0.98 -36.30
C ALA A 463 13.44 -1.85 -36.77
N LEU A 464 13.37 -3.15 -36.50
CA LEU A 464 14.41 -4.17 -36.73
C LEU A 464 15.08 -4.23 -38.12
N SER A 465 14.64 -3.46 -39.12
CA SER A 465 15.11 -3.60 -40.50
C SER A 465 16.58 -3.25 -40.73
N ASP A 466 17.21 -2.50 -39.82
CA ASP A 466 18.59 -2.01 -39.97
C ASP A 466 19.48 -2.36 -38.76
N SER A 467 19.07 -3.36 -37.96
CA SER A 467 19.76 -3.70 -36.72
C SER A 467 21.21 -4.13 -36.91
N ASP A 468 21.49 -4.91 -37.96
CA ASP A 468 22.85 -5.34 -38.34
C ASP A 468 23.75 -4.14 -38.68
N LYS A 469 23.19 -3.09 -39.31
CA LYS A 469 23.96 -1.89 -39.68
C LYS A 469 24.35 -1.06 -38.46
N ILE A 470 23.46 -0.97 -37.48
CA ILE A 470 23.75 -0.29 -36.21
C ILE A 470 24.85 -1.05 -35.47
N TYR A 471 24.76 -2.38 -35.43
CA TYR A 471 25.78 -3.23 -34.81
C TYR A 471 27.15 -3.08 -35.47
N ASP A 472 27.20 -3.15 -36.81
CA ASP A 472 28.44 -2.95 -37.57
C ASP A 472 29.03 -1.56 -37.34
N TYR A 473 28.18 -0.53 -37.24
CA TYR A 473 28.64 0.84 -36.98
C TYR A 473 29.25 1.01 -35.59
N ILE A 474 28.58 0.50 -34.54
CA ILE A 474 29.14 0.48 -33.19
C ILE A 474 30.50 -0.25 -33.23
N LYS A 475 30.58 -1.40 -33.90
CA LYS A 475 31.83 -2.15 -34.00
C LYS A 475 32.95 -1.36 -34.70
N GLU A 476 32.64 -0.64 -35.78
CA GLU A 476 33.62 0.19 -36.49
C GLU A 476 34.20 1.27 -35.58
N GLU A 477 33.36 2.02 -34.85
CA GLU A 477 33.75 3.13 -33.98
C GLU A 477 34.80 2.74 -32.92
N TYR A 478 34.65 1.56 -32.29
CA TYR A 478 35.61 1.10 -31.27
C TYR A 478 36.68 0.14 -31.82
N SER A 479 36.67 -0.18 -33.12
CA SER A 479 37.76 -0.97 -33.74
C SER A 479 39.02 -0.14 -34.04
N GLU A 480 38.91 1.19 -33.98
CA GLU A 480 40.00 2.14 -34.21
C GLU A 480 40.73 2.60 -32.93
N GLN A 481 40.32 2.10 -31.75
CA GLN A 481 40.95 2.35 -30.44
C GLN A 481 41.82 1.19 -29.98
#